data_AF-A0A2D0K7I2-F1
#
_entry.id   AF-A0A2D0K7I2-F1
#
_cell.length_a   1.000
_cell.length_b   1.000
_cell.length_c   1.000
_cell.angle_alpha   90.00
_cell.angle_beta   90.00
_cell.angle_gamma   90.00
#
_symmetry.space_group_name_H-M   'P 1'
#
loop_
_entity.id
_entity.type
_entity.pdbx_description
1 polymer ?
#
loop_
_entity_poly.entity_id
_entity_poly.type
_entity_poly.pdbx_seq_one_letter_code
_entity_poly.pdbx_strand_id
1 'polypeptide(L)'
;MAIGYFLVVGDKTTCGGAILTGSSTVTFYGKPSALEGSEVSCGRFAGKYRIIGGVSGFINYQQRMAGTLDSQSSCPCQAGLIQSIPDSYAK
;
A
#
# COMPACT_ATOMS: atom_id res chain seq x y z
N MET A 1 -10.15 17.87 5.10
CA MET A 1 -9.28 17.39 4.02
C MET A 1 -8.29 16.44 4.61
N ALA A 2 -8.32 15.18 4.20
CA ALA A 2 -7.31 14.21 4.62
C ALA A 2 -6.35 14.01 3.43
N ILE A 3 -5.07 14.24 3.67
CA ILE A 3 -4.03 14.04 2.65
C ILE A 3 -3.48 12.63 2.85
N GLY A 4 -3.71 11.77 1.86
CA GLY A 4 -3.14 10.44 1.80
C GLY A 4 -1.97 10.43 0.86
N TYR A 5 -1.19 9.35 0.90
CA TYR A 5 -0.03 9.20 0.03
C TYR A 5 -0.02 7.83 -0.62
N PHE A 6 0.44 7.80 -1.87
CA PHE A 6 0.55 6.58 -2.63
C PHE A 6 1.68 5.72 -2.10
N LEU A 7 1.44 4.42 -2.17
CA LEU A 7 2.37 3.40 -1.70
C LEU A 7 2.99 2.66 -2.88
N VAL A 8 4.20 2.18 -2.68
CA VAL A 8 5.00 1.42 -3.66
C VAL A 8 5.57 0.16 -3.04
N VAL A 9 5.96 -0.79 -3.88
CA VAL A 9 6.67 -1.99 -3.44
C VAL A 9 7.96 -1.62 -2.73
N GLY A 10 8.17 -2.26 -1.58
CA GLY A 10 9.26 -1.97 -0.66
C GLY A 10 8.93 -0.94 0.42
N ASP A 11 7.76 -0.32 0.39
CA ASP A 11 7.30 0.53 1.49
C ASP A 11 7.14 -0.27 2.77
N LYS A 12 7.49 0.37 3.89
CA LYS A 12 7.46 -0.26 5.20
C LYS A 12 6.08 -0.16 5.82
N THR A 13 5.77 -1.08 6.72
CA THR A 13 4.58 -0.98 7.57
C THR A 13 4.98 -0.57 8.99
N THR A 14 4.04 0.04 9.70
CA THR A 14 4.21 0.44 11.11
C THR A 14 4.52 -0.73 12.05
N CYS A 15 4.20 -1.97 11.66
CA CYS A 15 4.57 -3.17 12.42
C CYS A 15 5.96 -3.72 12.09
N GLY A 16 6.75 -3.04 11.26
CA GLY A 16 8.09 -3.45 10.84
C GLY A 16 8.12 -4.43 9.67
N GLY A 17 7.01 -4.59 8.95
CA GLY A 17 6.96 -5.35 7.70
C GLY A 17 7.20 -4.48 6.46
N ALA A 18 6.97 -5.04 5.28
CA ALA A 18 7.12 -4.33 4.01
C ALA A 18 6.20 -4.87 2.91
N ILE A 19 5.89 -4.03 1.92
CA ILE A 19 5.13 -4.41 0.72
C ILE A 19 6.03 -5.21 -0.22
N LEU A 20 5.58 -6.38 -0.63
CA LEU A 20 6.34 -7.33 -1.44
C LEU A 20 5.94 -7.28 -2.92
N THR A 21 4.66 -7.10 -3.21
CA THR A 21 4.13 -7.11 -4.59
C THR A 21 3.30 -5.87 -4.89
N GLY A 22 3.22 -5.51 -6.18
CA GLY A 22 2.55 -4.31 -6.65
C GLY A 22 2.13 -4.42 -8.11
N SER A 23 1.67 -3.31 -8.67
CA SER A 23 1.23 -3.17 -10.04
C SER A 23 2.40 -3.24 -11.02
N SER A 24 2.28 -4.04 -12.07
CA SER A 24 3.22 -4.01 -13.19
C SER A 24 2.91 -2.90 -14.21
N THR A 25 1.71 -2.30 -14.17
CA THR A 25 1.30 -1.26 -15.13
C THR A 25 1.62 0.15 -14.64
N VAL A 26 1.61 0.35 -13.33
CA VAL A 26 1.82 1.66 -12.69
C VAL A 26 3.07 1.59 -11.85
N THR A 27 4.06 2.39 -12.21
CA THR A 27 5.32 2.50 -11.48
C THR A 27 5.56 3.95 -11.09
N PHE A 28 5.93 4.18 -9.84
CA PHE A 28 6.34 5.48 -9.32
C PHE A 28 7.85 5.43 -9.07
N TYR A 29 8.60 6.36 -9.64
CA TYR A 29 10.06 6.44 -9.50
C TYR A 29 10.77 5.09 -9.77
N GLY A 30 10.28 4.31 -10.75
CA GLY A 30 10.82 3.00 -11.09
C GLY A 30 10.42 1.86 -10.13
N LYS A 31 9.58 2.13 -9.12
CA LYS A 31 9.02 1.13 -8.21
C LYS A 31 7.55 0.85 -8.56
N PRO A 32 7.11 -0.41 -8.61
CA PRO A 32 5.71 -0.74 -8.85
C PRO A 32 4.81 -0.19 -7.73
N SER A 33 3.67 0.39 -8.08
CA SER A 33 2.73 0.92 -7.10
C SER A 33 2.07 -0.22 -6.32
N ALA A 34 1.86 -0.03 -5.03
CA ALA A 34 1.11 -0.99 -4.24
C ALA A 34 -0.38 -0.88 -4.58
N LEU A 35 -1.07 -2.02 -4.65
CA LEU A 35 -2.48 -2.09 -4.97
C LEU A 35 -3.24 -2.78 -3.82
N GLU A 36 -4.56 -2.58 -3.79
CA GLU A 36 -5.41 -3.45 -2.99
C GLU A 36 -5.17 -4.93 -3.37
N GLY A 37 -4.96 -5.78 -2.36
CA GLY A 37 -4.64 -7.19 -2.53
C GLY A 37 -3.14 -7.50 -2.68
N SER A 38 -2.28 -6.49 -2.82
CA SER A 38 -0.82 -6.66 -2.81
C SER A 38 -0.34 -7.38 -1.55
N GLU A 39 0.66 -8.26 -1.70
CA GLU A 39 1.25 -8.99 -0.58
C GLU A 39 2.13 -8.06 0.26
N VAL A 40 2.01 -8.20 1.58
CA VAL A 40 2.83 -7.49 2.56
C VAL A 40 3.33 -8.48 3.61
N SER A 41 4.56 -8.30 4.05
CA SER A 41 5.06 -8.98 5.23
C SER A 41 4.65 -8.21 6.48
N CYS A 42 4.58 -8.92 7.61
CA CYS A 42 4.44 -8.32 8.92
C CYS A 42 5.72 -8.57 9.72
N GLY A 43 6.21 -7.56 10.44
CA GLY A 43 7.40 -7.71 11.30
C GLY A 43 7.10 -8.43 12.63
N ARG A 44 5.83 -8.52 13.03
CA ARG A 44 5.42 -9.15 14.30
C ARG A 44 4.90 -10.58 14.14
N PHE A 45 4.33 -10.90 12.99
CA PHE A 45 3.72 -12.20 12.74
C PHE A 45 4.32 -12.82 11.49
N ALA A 46 4.81 -14.05 11.62
CA ALA A 46 5.33 -14.80 10.49
C ALA A 46 4.16 -15.16 9.55
N GLY A 47 4.17 -14.61 8.34
CA GLY A 47 3.12 -14.84 7.36
C GLY A 47 3.15 -13.79 6.25
N LYS A 48 2.46 -14.11 5.16
CA LYS A 48 2.19 -13.16 4.09
C LYS A 48 0.76 -12.66 4.27
N TYR A 49 0.63 -11.35 4.39
CA TYR A 49 -0.66 -10.66 4.49
C TYR A 49 -0.92 -9.92 3.20
N ARG A 50 -2.13 -9.35 3.08
CA ARG A 50 -2.51 -8.55 1.92
C ARG A 50 -2.93 -7.16 2.34
N ILE A 51 -2.79 -6.20 1.45
CA ILE A 51 -3.35 -4.86 1.64
C ILE A 51 -4.86 -4.95 1.44
N ILE A 52 -5.60 -4.43 2.42
CA ILE A 52 -7.04 -4.27 2.36
C ILE A 52 -7.37 -2.78 2.25
N GLY A 53 -8.27 -2.44 1.34
CA GLY A 53 -8.62 -1.06 1.03
C GLY A 53 -7.67 -0.39 0.04
N GLY A 54 -8.16 0.66 -0.59
CA GLY A 54 -7.47 1.37 -1.65
C GLY A 54 -8.09 2.73 -1.92
N VAL A 55 -7.29 3.62 -2.49
CA VAL A 55 -7.69 4.97 -2.87
C VAL A 55 -8.86 4.89 -3.84
N SER A 56 -9.81 5.82 -3.70
CA SER A 56 -11.04 5.88 -4.50
C SER A 56 -10.81 6.20 -6.00
N GLY A 57 -9.56 6.32 -6.44
CA GLY A 57 -9.17 6.50 -7.83
C GLY A 57 -8.85 5.15 -8.47
N PHE A 58 -9.73 4.67 -9.35
CA PHE A 58 -9.42 3.52 -10.19
C PHE A 58 -8.36 3.94 -11.19
N ILE A 59 -7.22 3.25 -11.19
CA ILE A 59 -6.13 3.54 -12.13
C ILE A 59 -6.38 2.82 -13.46
N ASN A 60 -7.07 1.68 -13.41
CA ASN A 60 -7.46 0.87 -14.57
C ASN A 60 -8.57 -0.07 -14.14
N TYR A 61 -9.80 0.16 -14.63
CA TYR A 61 -11.05 -0.64 -14.63
C TYR A 61 -11.45 -1.53 -13.42
N GLN A 62 -10.54 -2.00 -12.57
CA GLN A 62 -10.81 -2.77 -11.36
C GLN A 62 -9.71 -2.76 -10.28
N GLN A 63 -8.57 -2.07 -10.48
CA GLN A 63 -7.50 -1.99 -9.48
C GLN A 63 -7.41 -0.62 -8.82
N ARG A 64 -7.45 -0.62 -7.48
CA ARG A 64 -7.28 0.55 -6.62
C ARG A 64 -5.86 0.60 -6.10
N MET A 65 -5.21 1.78 -6.15
CA MET A 65 -3.92 1.95 -5.48
C MET A 65 -4.08 1.82 -3.99
N ALA A 66 -3.06 1.28 -3.34
CA ALA A 66 -2.96 1.37 -1.90
C ALA A 66 -2.54 2.79 -1.51
N GLY A 67 -3.22 3.34 -0.49
CA GLY A 67 -2.89 4.64 0.05
C GLY A 67 -2.81 4.62 1.57
N THR A 68 -2.00 5.50 2.15
CA THR A 68 -1.76 5.52 3.60
C THR A 68 -3.02 5.76 4.45
N LEU A 69 -4.05 6.41 3.88
CA LEU A 69 -5.32 6.69 4.58
C LEU A 69 -6.37 5.60 4.37
N ASP A 70 -6.48 5.07 3.16
CA ASP A 70 -7.57 4.19 2.74
C ASP A 70 -7.17 2.70 2.74
N SER A 71 -5.89 2.41 2.99
CA SER A 71 -5.36 1.06 2.99
C SER A 71 -4.72 0.69 4.32
N GLN A 72 -4.95 -0.55 4.72
CA GLN A 72 -4.31 -1.15 5.87
C GLN A 72 -3.83 -2.55 5.51
N SER A 73 -2.92 -3.09 6.31
CA SER A 73 -2.55 -4.49 6.17
C SER A 73 -3.61 -5.39 6.82
N SER A 74 -3.93 -6.51 6.17
CA SER A 74 -4.77 -7.59 6.70
C SER A 74 -4.10 -8.35 7.86
N CYS A 75 -2.97 -7.86 8.37
CA CYS A 75 -2.34 -8.44 9.54
C CYS A 75 -3.23 -8.23 10.77
N PRO A 76 -3.14 -9.10 11.78
CA PRO A 76 -3.82 -8.88 13.07
C PRO A 76 -3.37 -7.59 13.77
N CYS A 77 -2.27 -6.99 13.33
CA CYS A 77 -1.80 -5.69 13.79
C CYS A 77 -2.55 -4.48 13.19
N GLN A 78 -3.35 -4.67 12.13
CA GLN A 78 -3.94 -3.58 11.34
C GLN A 78 -2.91 -2.48 11.05
N ALA A 79 -1.70 -2.90 10.67
CA ALA A 79 -0.58 -1.98 10.56
C ALA A 79 -0.82 -1.02 9.40
N GLY A 80 -0.70 0.27 9.69
CA GLY A 80 -0.64 1.32 8.69
C GLY A 80 0.61 1.17 7.81
N LEU A 81 0.50 1.69 6.61
CA LEU A 81 1.55 1.67 5.60
C LEU A 81 2.30 3.01 5.64
N ILE A 82 3.62 2.96 5.49
CA ILE A 82 4.50 4.13 5.54
C ILE A 82 4.99 4.38 4.12
N GLN A 83 4.60 5.51 3.55
CA GLN A 83 5.08 5.94 2.24
C GLN A 83 6.59 6.15 2.27
N SER A 84 7.26 5.78 1.18
CA SER A 84 8.63 6.23 0.89
C SER A 84 8.65 7.38 -0.11
N ILE A 85 7.54 7.66 -0.79
CA ILE A 85 7.45 8.69 -1.84
C ILE A 85 6.62 9.89 -1.38
N PRO A 86 6.91 11.10 -1.91
CA PRO A 86 6.17 12.31 -1.56
C PRO A 86 4.85 12.47 -2.35
N ASP A 87 4.42 11.48 -3.13
CA ASP A 87 3.21 11.55 -3.95
C ASP A 87 1.94 11.46 -3.08
N SER A 88 1.37 12.63 -2.79
CA SER A 88 0.15 12.79 -2.03
C SER A 88 -1.10 12.88 -2.91
N TYR A 89 -2.23 12.40 -2.40
CA TYR A 89 -3.56 12.64 -2.94
C TYR A 89 -4.46 13.23 -1.85
N ALA A 90 -5.37 14.12 -2.25
CA ALA A 90 -6.37 14.68 -1.34
C ALA A 90 -7.69 13.93 -1.46
N LYS A 91 -8.32 13.66 -0.31
CA LYS A 91 -9.67 13.11 -0.19
C LYS A 91 -10.54 13.98 0.70
#